data_AF-A0A1H8XQ82-F1
#
_entry.id   AF-A0A1H8XQ82-F1
#
_cell.length_a   1.000
_cell.length_b   1.000
_cell.length_c   1.000
_cell.angle_alpha   90.00
_cell.angle_beta   90.00
_cell.angle_gamma   90.00
#
_symmetry.space_group_name_H-M   'P 1'
#
loop_
_entity.id
_entity.type
_entity.pdbx_description
1 polymer ?
#
loop_
_entity_poly.entity_id
_entity_poly.type
_entity_poly.pdbx_seq_one_letter_code
_entity_poly.pdbx_strand_id
1 'polypeptide(L)'
;MISTLCVNFALKKSKIMANGTAPIYLRLTIDGTRIEFTTRRYISPARWNAAAQKMTGTNEEARAFKQYLSSFEQNAYNACRELIESKKQVTVQALKAVLLGTFESAEQKMLVPIFEEHNRHVAALVGQDYAKSTLERYKTSLKHTIEFMRWHYGVPDIDVKKIDHNFIATYEFYLRSEKKCRNNTTVKYLKNFRKIIKICLNNSWIDKAPYAGH
;
A
#
# COMPACT_ATOMS: atom_id res chain seq x y z
N MET A 1 22.54 -19.38 -15.38
CA MET A 1 21.48 -19.83 -16.31
C MET A 1 20.45 -18.70 -16.35
N ILE A 2 20.03 -18.24 -17.53
CA ILE A 2 18.98 -17.20 -17.62
C ILE A 2 17.65 -17.90 -17.36
N SER A 3 17.11 -17.79 -16.15
CA SER A 3 15.77 -18.32 -15.84
C SER A 3 14.74 -17.60 -16.71
N THR A 4 13.97 -18.35 -17.50
CA THR A 4 13.00 -17.78 -18.44
C THR A 4 11.68 -17.52 -17.70
N LEU A 5 11.33 -16.25 -17.49
CA LEU A 5 10.05 -15.85 -16.90
C LEU A 5 8.95 -15.85 -17.97
N CYS A 6 7.96 -16.71 -17.82
CA CYS A 6 6.73 -16.66 -18.60
C CYS A 6 5.61 -15.98 -17.79
N VAL A 7 5.02 -14.92 -18.36
CA VAL A 7 3.89 -14.17 -17.79
C VAL A 7 2.64 -14.40 -18.64
N ASN A 8 1.55 -14.84 -18.02
CA ASN A 8 0.30 -15.13 -18.72
C ASN A 8 -0.92 -14.71 -17.89
N PHE A 9 -2.04 -14.41 -18.54
CA PHE A 9 -3.33 -14.19 -17.88
C PHE A 9 -4.30 -15.34 -18.13
N ALA A 10 -4.95 -15.82 -17.07
CA ALA A 10 -5.89 -16.92 -17.13
C ALA A 10 -7.22 -16.57 -16.45
N LEU A 11 -8.32 -16.74 -17.19
CA LEU A 11 -9.67 -16.68 -16.63
C LEU A 11 -9.98 -17.96 -15.85
N LYS A 12 -10.31 -17.84 -14.56
CA LYS A 12 -10.70 -18.99 -13.74
C LYS A 12 -12.20 -19.22 -13.82
N LYS A 13 -12.64 -19.94 -14.86
CA LYS A 13 -14.04 -20.34 -15.06
C LYS A 13 -14.60 -21.17 -13.89
N SER A 14 -13.76 -21.88 -13.13
CA SER A 14 -14.16 -22.59 -11.92
C SER A 14 -14.54 -21.67 -10.75
N LYS A 15 -14.33 -20.36 -10.87
CA LYS A 15 -14.61 -19.34 -9.85
C LYS A 15 -15.58 -18.27 -10.35
N ILE A 16 -16.59 -18.66 -11.12
CA ILE A 16 -17.66 -17.75 -11.54
C ILE A 16 -18.43 -17.25 -10.31
N MET A 17 -18.62 -15.94 -10.23
CA MET A 17 -19.39 -15.28 -9.17
C MET A 17 -20.88 -15.28 -9.50
N ALA A 18 -21.73 -14.97 -8.51
CA ALA A 18 -23.18 -14.90 -8.67
C ALA A 18 -23.64 -13.92 -9.77
N ASN A 19 -22.85 -12.89 -10.07
CA ASN A 19 -23.12 -11.93 -11.15
C ASN A 19 -22.70 -12.43 -12.56
N GLY A 20 -22.29 -13.69 -12.71
CA GLY A 20 -21.89 -14.29 -13.98
C GLY A 20 -20.48 -13.94 -14.47
N THR A 21 -19.71 -13.18 -13.69
CA THR A 21 -18.31 -12.85 -14.03
C THR A 21 -17.33 -13.84 -13.41
N ALA A 22 -16.16 -14.01 -14.03
CA ALA A 22 -15.07 -14.83 -13.49
C ALA A 22 -13.79 -14.01 -13.30
N PRO A 23 -12.98 -14.31 -12.28
CA PRO A 23 -11.74 -13.61 -12.00
C PRO A 23 -10.64 -13.95 -13.02
N ILE A 24 -9.85 -12.94 -13.37
CA ILE A 24 -8.59 -13.09 -14.07
C ILE A 24 -7.46 -13.29 -13.06
N TYR A 25 -6.59 -14.24 -13.38
CA TYR A 25 -5.38 -14.51 -12.62
C TYR A 25 -4.15 -14.22 -13.49
N LEU A 26 -3.16 -13.56 -12.88
CA LEU A 26 -1.79 -13.50 -13.37
C LEU A 26 -1.13 -14.83 -13.05
N ARG A 27 -0.51 -15.46 -14.05
CA ARG A 27 0.23 -16.72 -13.94
C ARG A 27 1.69 -16.45 -14.28
N LEU A 28 2.57 -16.78 -13.34
CA LEU A 28 4.02 -16.65 -13.51
C LEU A 28 4.64 -18.04 -13.48
N THR A 29 5.50 -18.32 -14.44
CA THR A 29 6.24 -19.59 -14.52
C THR A 29 7.72 -19.30 -14.65
N ILE A 30 8.53 -19.92 -13.79
CA ILE A 30 10.00 -19.89 -13.84
C ILE A 30 10.48 -21.32 -13.65
N ASP A 31 11.33 -21.81 -14.56
CA ASP A 31 12.00 -23.12 -14.48
C ASP A 31 11.02 -24.26 -14.15
N GLY A 32 9.86 -24.27 -14.84
CA GLY A 32 8.80 -25.29 -14.68
C GLY A 32 7.91 -25.12 -13.44
N THR A 33 8.28 -24.25 -12.50
CA THR A 33 7.47 -23.95 -11.31
C THR A 33 6.52 -22.80 -11.59
N ARG A 34 5.26 -22.92 -11.15
CA ARG A 34 4.18 -21.96 -11.43
C ARG A 34 3.54 -21.41 -10.18
N ILE A 35 3.28 -20.11 -10.16
CA ILE A 35 2.37 -19.45 -9.21
C ILE A 35 1.29 -18.65 -9.93
N GLU A 36 0.20 -18.39 -9.21
CA GLU A 36 -0.91 -17.59 -9.70
C GLU A 36 -1.30 -16.53 -8.66
N PHE A 37 -1.60 -15.32 -9.13
CA PHE A 37 -2.13 -14.21 -8.34
C PHE A 37 -3.47 -13.78 -8.91
N THR A 38 -4.43 -13.43 -8.07
CA THR A 38 -5.63 -12.76 -8.57
C THR A 38 -5.26 -11.34 -9.00
N THR A 39 -5.75 -10.90 -10.16
CA THR A 39 -5.63 -9.50 -10.58
C THR A 39 -6.76 -8.64 -10.01
N ARG A 40 -7.67 -9.22 -9.21
CA ARG A 40 -8.92 -8.60 -8.71
C ARG A 40 -9.81 -8.00 -9.83
N ARG A 41 -9.58 -8.38 -11.09
CA ARG A 41 -10.46 -8.07 -12.21
C ARG A 41 -11.33 -9.24 -12.56
N TYR A 42 -12.58 -8.91 -12.86
CA TYR A 42 -13.61 -9.88 -13.20
C TYR A 42 -14.18 -9.53 -14.56
N ILE A 43 -14.45 -10.54 -15.36
CA ILE A 43 -14.97 -10.38 -16.71
C ILE A 43 -15.96 -11.50 -17.01
N SER A 44 -16.99 -11.21 -17.81
CA SER A 44 -17.85 -12.25 -18.38
C SER A 44 -17.00 -13.20 -19.23
N PRO A 45 -17.12 -14.53 -19.05
CA PRO A 45 -16.36 -15.50 -19.85
C PRO A 45 -16.53 -15.35 -21.37
N ALA A 46 -17.68 -14.85 -21.83
CA ALA A 46 -17.94 -14.60 -23.24
C ALA A 46 -17.12 -13.44 -23.82
N ARG A 47 -16.68 -12.50 -22.97
CA ARG A 47 -15.89 -11.32 -23.36
C ARG A 47 -14.38 -11.54 -23.24
N TRP A 48 -13.93 -12.74 -22.86
CA TRP A 48 -12.52 -13.05 -22.69
C TRP A 48 -11.97 -13.87 -23.86
N ASN A 49 -10.96 -13.36 -24.55
CA ASN A 49 -10.20 -14.12 -25.52
C ASN A 49 -9.00 -14.78 -24.84
N ALA A 50 -9.06 -16.11 -24.67
CA ALA A 50 -8.03 -16.88 -23.98
C ALA A 50 -6.70 -16.97 -24.76
N ALA A 51 -6.76 -17.06 -26.10
CA ALA A 51 -5.56 -17.15 -26.94
C ALA A 51 -4.79 -15.82 -26.94
N ALA A 52 -5.51 -14.70 -27.04
CA ALA A 52 -4.92 -13.36 -27.02
C ALA A 52 -4.79 -12.77 -25.60
N GLN A 53 -5.22 -13.49 -24.56
CA GLN A 53 -5.20 -13.09 -23.16
C GLN A 53 -5.74 -11.67 -22.91
N LYS A 54 -6.87 -11.32 -23.55
CA LYS A 54 -7.44 -9.97 -23.48
C LYS A 54 -8.96 -9.98 -23.54
N MET A 55 -9.56 -8.87 -23.11
CA MET A 55 -10.97 -8.59 -23.35
C MET A 55 -11.22 -8.44 -24.87
N THR A 56 -12.33 -9.00 -25.35
CA THR A 56 -12.80 -8.80 -26.73
C THR A 56 -13.38 -7.41 -26.92
N GLY A 57 -13.16 -6.82 -28.10
CA GLY A 57 -13.62 -5.48 -28.45
C GLY A 57 -12.50 -4.42 -28.44
N THR A 58 -12.83 -3.23 -28.91
CA THR A 58 -11.89 -2.10 -29.09
C THR A 58 -12.35 -0.81 -28.41
N ASN A 59 -13.42 -0.91 -27.60
CA ASN A 59 -13.99 0.20 -26.83
C ASN A 59 -13.05 0.63 -25.69
N GLU A 60 -13.39 1.76 -25.05
CA GLU A 60 -12.58 2.34 -23.97
C GLU A 60 -12.42 1.39 -22.79
N GLU A 61 -13.47 0.64 -22.44
CA GLU A 61 -13.43 -0.40 -21.41
C GLU A 61 -12.36 -1.47 -21.72
N ALA A 62 -12.33 -1.99 -22.95
CA ALA A 62 -11.33 -2.98 -23.36
C ALA A 62 -9.90 -2.41 -23.34
N ARG A 63 -9.73 -1.12 -23.67
CA ARG A 63 -8.42 -0.44 -23.58
C ARG A 63 -7.98 -0.27 -22.13
N ALA A 64 -8.85 0.23 -21.26
CA ALA A 64 -8.57 0.38 -19.83
C ALA A 64 -8.26 -0.97 -19.18
N PHE A 65 -9.01 -2.01 -19.55
CA PHE A 65 -8.76 -3.38 -19.08
C PHE A 65 -7.40 -3.91 -19.54
N LYS A 66 -7.05 -3.69 -20.81
CA LYS A 66 -5.73 -4.05 -21.34
C LYS A 66 -4.61 -3.33 -20.60
N GLN A 67 -4.71 -2.01 -20.44
CA GLN A 67 -3.72 -1.22 -19.70
C GLN A 67 -3.54 -1.72 -18.27
N TYR A 68 -4.65 -2.08 -17.61
CA TYR A 68 -4.61 -2.68 -16.29
C TYR A 68 -3.83 -4.00 -16.27
N LEU A 69 -4.11 -4.94 -17.19
CA LEU A 69 -3.34 -6.18 -17.26
C LEU A 69 -1.86 -5.94 -17.61
N SER A 70 -1.57 -5.04 -18.54
CA SER A 70 -0.18 -4.67 -18.88
C SER A 70 0.59 -4.10 -17.68
N SER A 71 -0.09 -3.43 -16.73
CA SER A 71 0.57 -2.99 -15.49
C SER A 71 1.03 -4.17 -14.61
N PHE A 72 0.26 -5.26 -14.53
CA PHE A 72 0.66 -6.48 -13.80
C PHE A 72 1.84 -7.18 -14.46
N GLU A 73 1.82 -7.23 -15.79
CA GLU A 73 2.91 -7.79 -16.57
C GLU A 73 4.20 -6.99 -16.37
N GLN A 74 4.12 -5.66 -16.45
CA GLN A 74 5.26 -4.78 -16.19
C GLN A 74 5.80 -4.95 -14.77
N ASN A 75 4.94 -5.08 -13.76
CA ASN A 75 5.34 -5.34 -12.39
C ASN A 75 6.09 -6.67 -12.25
N ALA A 76 5.66 -7.73 -12.95
CA ALA A 76 6.35 -9.01 -12.96
C ALA A 76 7.76 -8.92 -13.56
N TYR A 77 7.89 -8.20 -14.68
CA TYR A 77 9.20 -7.97 -15.29
C TYR A 77 10.12 -7.09 -14.43
N ASN A 78 9.57 -6.05 -13.79
CA ASN A 78 10.32 -5.18 -12.89
C ASN A 78 10.81 -5.96 -11.65
N ALA A 79 9.96 -6.78 -11.05
CA ALA A 79 10.34 -7.63 -9.92
C ALA A 79 11.43 -8.64 -10.30
N CYS A 80 11.37 -9.20 -11.51
CA CYS A 80 12.43 -10.06 -12.02
C CYS A 80 13.75 -9.30 -12.20
N ARG A 81 13.70 -8.09 -12.79
CA ARG A 81 14.87 -7.23 -12.96
C ARG A 81 15.50 -6.87 -11.61
N GLU A 82 14.70 -6.50 -10.62
CA GLU A 82 15.18 -6.18 -9.27
C GLU A 82 15.96 -7.35 -8.64
N LEU A 83 15.47 -8.58 -8.79
CA LEU A 83 16.16 -9.78 -8.30
C LEU A 83 17.51 -10.00 -9.00
N ILE A 84 17.56 -9.79 -10.31
CA ILE A 84 18.78 -9.91 -11.12
C ILE A 84 19.81 -8.85 -10.69
N GLU A 85 19.39 -7.59 -10.60
CA GLU A 85 20.25 -6.47 -10.18
C GLU A 85 20.76 -6.64 -8.75
N SER A 86 19.92 -7.18 -7.87
CA SER A 86 20.27 -7.53 -6.48
C SER A 86 21.15 -8.78 -6.37
N LYS A 87 21.55 -9.41 -7.47
CA LYS A 87 22.29 -10.69 -7.51
C LYS A 87 21.62 -11.81 -6.70
N LYS A 88 20.30 -11.76 -6.57
CA LYS A 88 19.49 -12.78 -5.89
C LYS A 88 19.08 -13.86 -6.90
N GLN A 89 18.89 -15.08 -6.40
CA GLN A 89 18.39 -16.16 -7.24
C GLN A 89 16.95 -15.87 -7.69
N VAL A 90 16.70 -15.90 -9.00
CA VAL A 90 15.36 -15.71 -9.57
C VAL A 90 14.56 -17.00 -9.41
N THR A 91 13.85 -17.11 -8.29
CA THR A 91 12.90 -18.20 -8.04
C THR A 91 11.48 -17.68 -8.04
N VAL A 92 10.51 -18.57 -8.21
CA VAL A 92 9.08 -18.25 -8.13
C VAL A 92 8.71 -17.64 -6.78
N GLN A 93 9.33 -18.10 -5.70
CA GLN A 93 9.12 -17.68 -4.33
C GLN A 93 9.72 -16.30 -4.07
N ALA A 94 10.93 -16.06 -4.59
CA ALA A 94 11.55 -14.73 -4.54
C ALA A 94 10.73 -13.71 -5.34
N LEU A 95 10.30 -14.08 -6.56
CA LEU A 95 9.45 -13.23 -7.38
C LEU A 95 8.11 -12.96 -6.70
N LYS A 96 7.52 -13.97 -6.05
CA LYS A 96 6.30 -13.81 -5.23
C LYS A 96 6.51 -12.83 -4.09
N ALA A 97 7.63 -12.91 -3.38
CA ALA A 97 7.92 -12.01 -2.27
C ALA A 97 8.05 -10.55 -2.75
N VAL A 98 8.80 -10.31 -3.82
CA VAL A 98 8.96 -8.96 -4.41
C VAL A 98 7.63 -8.44 -4.97
N LEU A 99 6.86 -9.29 -5.65
CA LEU A 99 5.56 -8.91 -6.19
C LEU A 99 4.54 -8.65 -5.10
N LEU A 100 4.46 -9.49 -4.05
CA LEU A 100 3.60 -9.22 -2.91
C LEU A 100 4.02 -7.93 -2.21
N GLY A 101 5.32 -7.69 -2.00
CA GLY A 101 5.81 -6.41 -1.50
C GLY A 101 5.40 -5.24 -2.41
N THR A 102 5.48 -5.40 -3.73
CA THR A 102 5.07 -4.38 -4.71
C THR A 102 3.55 -4.14 -4.68
N PHE A 103 2.75 -5.21 -4.58
CA PHE A 103 1.29 -5.14 -4.53
C PHE A 103 0.77 -4.65 -3.17
N GLU A 104 1.44 -4.99 -2.08
CA GLU A 104 1.17 -4.47 -0.72
C GLU A 104 1.61 -3.02 -0.58
N SER A 105 2.71 -2.64 -1.22
CA SER A 105 3.09 -1.24 -1.38
C SER A 105 2.16 -0.49 -2.34
N ALA A 106 1.45 -1.18 -3.24
CA ALA A 106 0.41 -0.60 -4.09
C ALA A 106 -0.97 -0.57 -3.40
N GLU A 107 -1.18 -1.33 -2.32
CA GLU A 107 -2.32 -1.14 -1.44
C GLU A 107 -2.15 0.16 -0.66
N GLN A 108 -3.16 1.02 -0.71
CA GLN A 108 -3.18 2.27 0.03
C GLN A 108 -3.00 1.95 1.52
N LYS A 109 -1.87 2.33 2.09
CA LYS A 109 -1.61 2.21 3.52
C LYS A 109 -2.16 3.47 4.16
N MET A 110 -3.28 3.32 4.85
CA MET A 110 -3.99 4.46 5.43
C MET A 110 -3.39 4.83 6.79
N LEU A 111 -3.24 6.13 7.03
CA LEU A 111 -2.58 6.68 8.21
C LEU A 111 -3.29 6.33 9.51
N VAL A 112 -4.63 6.42 9.55
CA VAL A 112 -5.40 6.21 10.78
C VAL A 112 -5.28 4.78 11.30
N PRO A 113 -5.51 3.71 10.50
CA PRO A 113 -5.34 2.33 10.96
C PRO A 113 -3.96 2.03 11.53
N ILE A 114 -2.90 2.57 10.91
CA ILE A 114 -1.52 2.38 11.37
C ILE A 114 -1.33 3.03 12.76
N PHE A 115 -1.87 4.23 12.94
CA PHE A 115 -1.80 4.94 14.21
C PHE A 115 -2.64 4.23 15.29
N GLU A 116 -3.84 3.75 14.96
CA GLU A 116 -4.68 2.97 15.87
C GLU A 116 -4.00 1.67 16.30
N GLU A 117 -3.38 0.95 15.38
CA GLU A 117 -2.58 -0.24 15.68
C GLU A 117 -1.41 0.08 16.61
N HIS A 118 -0.68 1.17 16.35
CA HIS A 118 0.37 1.63 17.27
C HIS A 118 -0.19 1.89 18.68
N ASN A 119 -1.33 2.57 18.78
CA ASN A 119 -1.96 2.87 20.07
C ASN A 119 -2.43 1.60 20.79
N ARG A 120 -2.90 0.57 20.06
CA ARG A 120 -3.22 -0.75 20.63
C ARG A 120 -1.98 -1.42 21.21
N HIS A 121 -0.85 -1.39 20.51
CA HIS A 121 0.42 -1.93 21.03
C HIS A 121 0.90 -1.17 22.28
N VAL A 122 0.84 0.16 22.26
CA VAL A 122 1.18 0.97 23.44
C VAL A 122 0.26 0.64 24.61
N ALA A 123 -1.04 0.46 24.37
CA ALA A 123 -2.02 0.10 25.41
C ALA A 123 -1.72 -1.25 26.05
N ALA A 124 -1.34 -2.25 25.26
CA ALA A 124 -0.97 -3.58 25.74
C ALA A 124 0.27 -3.59 26.64
N LEU A 125 1.15 -2.59 26.49
CA LEU A 125 2.40 -2.46 27.24
C LEU A 125 2.31 -1.41 28.38
N VAL A 126 1.11 -0.93 28.70
CA VAL A 126 0.92 -0.01 29.83
C VAL A 126 1.17 -0.74 31.15
N GLY A 127 1.98 -0.13 32.02
CA GLY A 127 2.39 -0.73 33.31
C GLY A 127 3.68 -1.55 33.22
N GLN A 128 4.22 -1.73 32.02
CA GLN A 128 5.56 -2.27 31.77
C GLN A 128 6.43 -1.16 31.16
N ASP A 129 6.43 -1.06 29.83
CA ASP A 129 7.28 -0.12 29.09
C ASP A 129 6.63 1.26 28.90
N TYR A 130 5.32 1.38 29.12
CA TYR A 130 4.58 2.62 28.93
C TYR A 130 3.77 3.06 30.15
N ALA A 131 3.84 4.35 30.44
CA ALA A 131 2.93 4.99 31.39
C ALA A 131 1.56 5.25 30.75
N LYS A 132 0.49 5.21 31.57
CA LYS A 132 -0.87 5.56 31.13
C LYS A 132 -0.96 6.95 30.49
N SER A 133 -0.20 7.92 31.01
CA SER A 133 -0.12 9.27 30.45
C SER A 133 0.47 9.31 29.03
N THR A 134 1.35 8.36 28.69
CA THR A 134 1.89 8.23 27.33
C THR A 134 0.83 7.70 26.36
N LEU A 135 0.04 6.69 26.76
CA LEU A 135 -1.07 6.20 25.96
C LEU A 135 -2.10 7.32 25.69
N GLU A 136 -2.50 8.07 26.72
CA GLU A 136 -3.48 9.16 26.55
C GLU A 136 -2.95 10.26 25.62
N ARG A 137 -1.65 10.54 25.65
CA ARG A 137 -1.03 11.48 24.72
C ARG A 137 -1.07 10.95 23.28
N TYR A 138 -0.87 9.66 23.05
CA TYR A 138 -0.97 9.05 21.72
C TYR A 138 -2.40 9.03 21.19
N LYS A 139 -3.40 8.71 22.02
CA LYS A 139 -4.82 8.83 21.67
C LYS A 139 -5.20 10.27 21.29
N THR A 140 -4.74 11.25 22.07
CA THR A 140 -4.98 12.67 21.79
C THR A 140 -4.30 13.10 20.50
N SER A 141 -3.07 12.65 20.26
CA SER A 141 -2.34 12.92 19.01
C SER A 141 -3.08 12.38 17.79
N LEU A 142 -3.60 11.14 17.86
CA LEU A 142 -4.41 10.55 16.80
C LEU A 142 -5.67 11.39 16.54
N LYS A 143 -6.39 11.77 17.60
CA LYS A 143 -7.57 12.63 17.49
C LYS A 143 -7.25 13.94 16.76
N HIS A 144 -6.16 14.62 17.12
CA HIS A 144 -5.77 15.86 16.44
C HIS A 144 -5.33 15.64 14.99
N THR A 145 -4.70 14.51 14.68
CA THR A 145 -4.36 14.16 13.29
C THR A 145 -5.63 13.97 12.44
N ILE A 146 -6.66 13.29 12.96
CA ILE A 146 -7.94 13.12 12.26
C ILE A 146 -8.67 14.46 12.10
N GLU A 147 -8.72 15.28 13.16
CA GLU A 147 -9.33 16.62 13.11
C GLU A 147 -8.62 17.52 12.10
N PHE A 148 -7.28 17.48 12.04
CA PHE A 148 -6.47 18.19 11.05
C PHE A 148 -6.83 17.77 9.62
N MET A 149 -6.87 16.46 9.36
CA MET A 149 -7.17 15.97 8.01
C MET A 149 -8.56 16.39 7.53
N ARG A 150 -9.54 16.41 8.44
CA ARG A 150 -10.88 16.93 8.14
C ARG A 150 -10.86 18.43 7.89
N TRP A 151 -10.11 19.19 8.68
CA TRP A 151 -10.01 20.65 8.54
C TRP A 151 -9.32 21.09 7.25
N HIS A 152 -8.19 20.46 6.89
CA HIS A 152 -7.39 20.90 5.73
C HIS A 152 -7.75 20.18 4.42
N TYR A 153 -7.99 18.87 4.48
CA TYR A 153 -8.19 18.04 3.29
C TYR A 153 -9.64 17.59 3.09
N GLY A 154 -10.54 17.82 4.06
CA GLY A 154 -11.93 17.37 4.00
C GLY A 154 -12.10 15.84 4.07
N VAL A 155 -11.07 15.11 4.48
CA VAL A 155 -11.04 13.64 4.50
C VAL A 155 -10.85 13.11 5.93
N PRO A 156 -11.44 11.94 6.26
CA PRO A 156 -11.25 11.32 7.57
C PRO A 156 -9.90 10.61 7.70
N ASP A 157 -9.24 10.29 6.58
CA ASP A 157 -8.02 9.50 6.52
C ASP A 157 -7.26 9.77 5.20
N ILE A 158 -5.96 9.46 5.18
CA ILE A 158 -5.09 9.68 4.03
C ILE A 158 -4.11 8.53 3.84
N ASP A 159 -3.77 8.25 2.58
CA ASP A 159 -2.66 7.34 2.25
C ASP A 159 -1.34 7.95 2.75
N VAL A 160 -0.54 7.16 3.47
CA VAL A 160 0.76 7.59 4.01
C VAL A 160 1.72 8.09 2.94
N LYS A 161 1.58 7.66 1.68
CA LYS A 161 2.38 8.16 0.56
C LYS A 161 2.10 9.61 0.19
N LYS A 162 0.96 10.15 0.60
CA LYS A 162 0.60 11.57 0.40
C LYS A 162 1.13 12.49 1.51
N ILE A 163 1.79 11.93 2.52
CA ILE A 163 2.35 12.70 3.64
C ILE A 163 3.71 13.24 3.18
N ASP A 164 3.72 14.49 2.74
CA ASP A 164 4.91 15.23 2.35
C ASP A 164 5.33 16.26 3.42
N HIS A 165 6.37 17.04 3.13
CA HIS A 165 6.82 18.10 4.03
C HIS A 165 5.73 19.14 4.30
N ASN A 166 4.91 19.46 3.29
CA ASN A 166 3.83 20.43 3.43
C ASN A 166 2.74 19.94 4.38
N PHE A 167 2.42 18.64 4.36
CA PHE A 167 1.52 18.02 5.35
C PHE A 167 2.03 18.27 6.77
N ILE A 168 3.32 18.05 7.03
CA ILE A 168 3.93 18.23 8.36
C ILE A 168 3.87 19.70 8.79
N ALA A 169 4.29 20.62 7.92
CA ALA A 169 4.30 22.05 8.21
C ALA A 169 2.89 22.58 8.47
N THR A 170 1.92 22.17 7.65
CA THR A 170 0.51 22.56 7.81
C THR A 170 -0.10 21.94 9.07
N TYR A 171 0.27 20.71 9.42
CA TYR A 171 -0.18 20.08 10.67
C TYR A 171 0.36 20.81 11.90
N GLU A 172 1.64 21.22 11.88
CA GLU A 172 2.20 22.06 12.93
C GLU A 172 1.45 23.39 13.06
N PHE A 173 1.18 24.05 11.93
CA PHE A 173 0.38 25.27 11.91
C PHE A 173 -0.99 25.05 12.56
N TYR A 174 -1.73 24.02 12.12
CA TYR A 174 -3.04 23.65 12.68
C TYR A 174 -3.01 23.45 14.20
N LEU A 175 -1.99 22.76 14.72
CA LEU A 175 -1.86 22.55 16.17
C LEU A 175 -1.70 23.89 16.92
N ARG A 176 -1.01 24.87 16.32
CA ARG A 176 -0.77 26.18 16.92
C ARG A 176 -1.94 27.14 16.74
N SER A 177 -2.55 27.20 15.56
CA SER A 177 -3.63 28.13 15.23
C SER A 177 -4.99 27.64 15.72
N GLU A 178 -5.41 26.46 15.28
CA GLU A 178 -6.76 25.92 15.52
C GLU A 178 -6.87 25.26 16.89
N LYS A 179 -5.91 24.40 17.24
CA LYS A 179 -5.89 23.74 18.56
C LYS A 179 -5.33 24.63 19.68
N LYS A 180 -4.75 25.79 19.34
CA LYS A 180 -4.13 26.74 20.27
C LYS A 180 -3.12 26.06 21.22
N CYS A 181 -2.41 25.04 20.72
CA CYS A 181 -1.41 24.33 21.50
C CYS A 181 -0.18 25.21 21.73
N ARG A 182 0.31 25.21 22.97
CA ARG A 182 1.61 25.83 23.30
C ARG A 182 2.75 25.03 22.68
N ASN A 183 3.90 25.67 22.49
CA ASN A 183 5.08 25.10 21.82
C ASN A 183 5.44 23.69 22.31
N ASN A 184 5.57 23.48 23.62
CA ASN A 184 5.93 22.18 24.20
C ASN A 184 4.90 21.09 23.90
N THR A 185 3.61 21.44 23.83
CA THR A 185 2.53 20.51 23.51
C THR A 185 2.55 20.16 22.03
N THR A 186 2.71 21.17 21.16
CA THR A 186 2.86 20.98 19.71
C THR A 186 4.02 20.05 19.39
N VAL A 187 5.21 20.31 19.95
CA VAL A 187 6.41 19.47 19.76
C VAL A 187 6.16 18.04 20.21
N LYS A 188 5.42 17.82 21.31
CA LYS A 188 5.07 16.47 21.77
C LYS A 188 4.15 15.73 20.78
N TYR A 189 3.14 16.38 20.22
CA TYR A 189 2.27 15.76 19.22
C TYR A 189 2.99 15.49 17.90
N LEU A 190 3.85 16.41 17.45
CA LEU A 190 4.70 16.19 16.28
C LEU A 190 5.69 15.03 16.51
N LYS A 191 6.24 14.89 17.71
CA LYS A 191 7.09 13.75 18.06
C LYS A 191 6.33 12.41 18.01
N ASN A 192 5.10 12.39 18.52
CA ASN A 192 4.23 11.21 18.42
C ASN A 192 3.91 10.88 16.96
N PHE A 193 3.59 11.89 16.15
CA PHE A 193 3.35 11.71 14.72
C PHE A 193 4.59 11.20 13.97
N ARG A 194 5.78 11.76 14.27
CA ARG A 194 7.08 11.27 13.77
C ARG A 194 7.30 9.79 14.06
N LYS A 195 6.86 9.28 15.21
CA LYS A 195 6.94 7.84 15.53
C LYS A 195 6.13 7.00 14.54
N ILE A 196 4.94 7.45 14.17
CA ILE A 196 4.08 6.76 13.19
C ILE A 196 4.73 6.78 11.79
N ILE A 197 5.26 7.92 11.37
CA ILE A 197 5.97 8.02 10.08
C ILE A 197 7.22 7.13 10.06
N LYS A 198 7.95 7.03 11.18
CA LYS A 198 9.08 6.11 11.30
C LYS A 198 8.66 4.64 11.16
N ILE A 199 7.49 4.26 11.67
CA ILE A 199 6.94 2.91 11.44
C ILE A 199 6.69 2.70 9.93
N CYS A 200 6.12 3.69 9.25
CA CYS A 200 5.88 3.61 7.81
C CYS A 200 7.19 3.48 7.00
N LEU A 201 8.24 4.21 7.37
CA LEU A 201 9.57 4.10 6.76
C LEU A 201 10.20 2.72 7.00
N ASN A 202 10.16 2.24 8.24
CA ASN A 202 10.75 0.94 8.60
C ASN A 202 10.06 -0.24 7.89
N ASN A 203 8.77 -0.10 7.57
CA ASN A 203 8.00 -1.09 6.81
C ASN A 203 8.04 -0.84 5.29
N SER A 204 8.83 0.13 4.82
CA SER A 204 8.93 0.51 3.40
C SER A 204 7.60 0.88 2.74
N TRP A 205 6.65 1.43 3.51
CA TRP A 205 5.37 1.93 2.98
C TRP A 205 5.49 3.33 2.37
N ILE A 206 6.54 4.07 2.77
CA ILE A 206 6.94 5.36 2.18
C ILE A 206 8.45 5.34 1.91
N ASP A 207 8.87 5.95 0.80
CA ASP A 207 10.26 5.86 0.31
C ASP A 207 11.18 6.93 0.91
N LYS A 208 10.61 8.07 1.35
CA LYS A 208 11.35 9.21 1.87
C LYS A 208 10.68 9.77 3.11
N ALA A 209 11.50 10.15 4.08
CA ALA A 209 11.00 10.85 5.26
C ALA A 209 10.53 12.27 4.85
N PRO A 210 9.31 12.69 5.23
CA PRO A 210 8.82 14.04 4.96
C PRO A 210 9.50 15.11 5.84
N TYR A 211 10.42 14.72 6.73
CA TYR A 211 11.13 15.60 7.64
C TYR A 211 12.51 15.96 7.06
N ALA A 212 12.57 16.98 6.21
CA ALA A 212 13.82 17.65 5.86
C ALA A 212 13.85 19.00 6.59
N GLY A 213 14.42 19.07 7.80
CA GLY A 213 14.74 20.34 8.47
C GLY A 213 14.25 20.60 9.91
N HIS A 214 13.73 19.62 10.67
CA HIS A 214 13.23 19.84 12.04
C HIS A 214 13.39 18.65 13.00
#